data_AF-A0A941EL90-F1
#
_entry.id   AF-A0A941EL90-F1
#
_cell.length_a   1.000
_cell.length_b   1.000
_cell.length_c   1.000
_cell.angle_alpha   90.00
_cell.angle_beta   90.00
_cell.angle_gamma   90.00
#
_symmetry.space_group_name_H-M   'P 1'
#
loop_
_entity.id
_entity.type
_entity.pdbx_description
1 polymer ?
#
loop_
_entity_poly.entity_id
_entity_poly.type
_entity_poly.pdbx_seq_one_letter_code
_entity_poly.pdbx_strand_id
1 'polypeptide(L)'
;MASAARLTLTAATALLAAAAAAPAHAAAVHTDFTPRAIIGANIARGADGTERTVMCPPEESVLGGGFTVSAPAGRTLSHAPDDVITSRPTSDATGWIVAVRKTLESGAHAAAIPADLSVEAVCTEGETSPGA
;
A
#
# COMPACT_ATOMS: atom_id res chain seq x y z
N MET A 1 -37.93 72.46 -29.30
CA MET A 1 -38.74 71.42 -28.62
C MET A 1 -37.86 70.19 -28.40
N ALA A 2 -38.15 69.42 -27.34
CA ALA A 2 -37.56 68.12 -26.99
C ALA A 2 -36.03 68.04 -26.74
N SER A 3 -35.69 67.68 -25.50
CA SER A 3 -34.40 67.09 -25.11
C SER A 3 -34.54 65.58 -25.08
N ALA A 4 -33.50 64.83 -25.47
CA ALA A 4 -33.37 63.40 -25.17
C ALA A 4 -31.90 62.96 -25.23
N ALA A 5 -31.33 62.58 -24.08
CA ALA A 5 -30.01 61.98 -23.99
C ALA A 5 -30.06 60.45 -24.20
N ARG A 6 -28.91 59.83 -24.52
CA ARG A 6 -28.57 58.44 -24.14
C ARG A 6 -27.06 58.17 -24.24
N LEU A 7 -26.49 57.66 -23.14
CA LEU A 7 -25.27 56.82 -23.13
C LEU A 7 -25.65 55.44 -23.77
N THR A 8 -24.81 54.45 -24.08
CA THR A 8 -23.43 54.05 -23.73
C THR A 8 -22.76 53.48 -25.03
N LEU A 9 -21.59 52.82 -25.09
CA LEU A 9 -20.55 52.38 -24.13
C LEU A 9 -19.20 52.31 -24.87
N THR A 10 -18.06 52.33 -24.17
CA THR A 10 -16.74 51.93 -24.72
C THR A 10 -16.46 50.44 -24.44
N ALA A 11 -15.96 49.72 -25.44
CA ALA A 11 -15.46 48.35 -25.29
C ALA A 11 -14.07 48.23 -25.95
N ALA A 12 -13.04 48.09 -25.12
CA ALA A 12 -11.65 47.91 -25.55
C ALA A 12 -11.12 46.56 -25.05
N THR A 13 -11.00 45.60 -25.95
CA THR A 13 -10.44 44.25 -25.75
C THR A 13 -9.92 43.74 -27.10
N ALA A 14 -8.83 42.99 -27.21
CA ALA A 14 -7.73 42.75 -26.28
C ALA A 14 -6.45 42.40 -27.07
N LEU A 15 -5.29 42.89 -26.65
CA LEU A 15 -3.99 42.48 -27.17
C LEU A 15 -3.58 41.15 -26.49
N LEU A 16 -3.90 40.01 -27.10
CA LEU A 16 -3.38 38.72 -26.63
C LEU A 16 -1.93 38.52 -27.08
N ALA A 17 -1.00 39.00 -26.27
CA ALA A 17 0.39 38.57 -26.30
C ALA A 17 0.51 37.18 -25.65
N ALA A 18 0.30 36.11 -26.42
CA ALA A 18 0.58 34.75 -25.96
C ALA A 18 2.09 34.48 -26.05
N ALA A 19 2.78 34.60 -24.90
CA ALA A 19 4.19 34.25 -24.80
C ALA A 19 4.41 32.76 -25.15
N ALA A 20 5.46 32.47 -25.91
CA ALA A 20 5.85 31.11 -26.23
C ALA A 20 6.31 30.38 -24.96
N ALA A 21 5.43 29.56 -24.38
CA ALA A 21 5.77 28.66 -23.29
C ALA A 21 6.70 27.57 -23.82
N ALA A 22 8.01 27.71 -23.56
CA ALA A 22 8.95 26.60 -23.72
C ALA A 22 8.52 25.47 -22.76
N PRO A 23 8.52 24.20 -23.19
CA PRO A 23 8.16 23.10 -22.32
C PRO A 23 9.23 22.96 -21.23
N ALA A 24 8.89 23.41 -20.02
CA ALA A 24 9.66 23.12 -18.81
C ALA A 24 9.60 21.61 -18.55
N HIS A 25 10.59 20.88 -19.05
CA HIS A 25 10.77 19.48 -18.73
C HIS A 25 11.21 19.42 -17.26
N ALA A 26 10.25 19.19 -16.37
CA ALA A 26 10.56 18.85 -14.99
C ALA A 26 11.38 17.56 -15.02
N ALA A 27 12.70 17.68 -14.78
CA ALA A 27 13.55 16.52 -14.59
C ALA A 27 13.01 15.77 -13.37
N ALA A 28 12.55 14.54 -13.58
CA ALA A 28 12.17 13.68 -12.48
C ALA A 28 13.41 13.44 -11.62
N VAL A 29 13.44 14.05 -10.44
CA VAL A 29 14.40 13.71 -9.39
C VAL A 29 13.97 12.34 -8.89
N HIS A 30 14.46 11.30 -9.57
CA HIS A 30 14.47 9.96 -9.05
C HIS A 30 15.50 9.92 -7.93
N THR A 31 15.10 10.32 -6.73
CA THR A 31 15.72 9.78 -5.52
C THR A 31 15.52 8.26 -5.56
N ASP A 32 16.62 7.52 -5.44
CA ASP A 32 16.62 6.05 -5.45
C ASP A 32 16.00 5.49 -4.16
N PHE A 33 14.69 5.70 -3.98
CA PHE A 33 13.91 5.04 -2.95
C PHE A 33 14.02 3.53 -3.16
N THR A 34 14.70 2.84 -2.25
CA THR A 34 14.88 1.39 -2.32
C THR A 34 13.82 0.74 -1.41
N PRO A 35 12.75 0.12 -1.95
CA PRO A 35 11.75 -0.54 -1.13
C PRO A 35 12.37 -1.69 -0.36
N ARG A 36 12.01 -1.85 0.92
CA ARG A 36 12.51 -2.95 1.75
C ARG A 36 11.40 -3.77 2.36
N ALA A 37 11.63 -5.07 2.47
CA ALA A 37 10.71 -6.01 3.09
C ALA A 37 10.88 -5.98 4.62
N ILE A 38 9.76 -5.75 5.32
CA ILE A 38 9.60 -5.90 6.76
C ILE A 38 8.86 -7.22 6.98
N ILE A 39 9.58 -8.23 7.49
CA ILE A 39 9.03 -9.55 7.79
C ILE A 39 8.61 -9.56 9.26
N GLY A 40 7.32 -9.79 9.52
CA GLY A 40 6.78 -9.93 10.86
C GLY A 40 7.25 -11.20 11.57
N ALA A 41 6.97 -11.30 12.87
CA ALA A 41 7.26 -12.51 13.64
C ALA A 41 6.51 -13.72 13.07
N ASN A 42 7.12 -14.91 13.13
CA ASN A 42 6.42 -16.15 12.80
C ASN A 42 5.41 -16.49 13.92
N ILE A 43 4.13 -16.50 13.58
CA ILE A 43 3.02 -16.74 14.48
C ILE A 43 2.69 -18.23 14.46
N ALA A 44 3.05 -18.93 15.55
CA ALA A 44 2.77 -20.36 15.69
C ALA A 44 1.25 -20.64 15.64
N ARG A 45 0.83 -21.51 14.71
CA ARG A 45 -0.59 -21.78 14.36
C ARG A 45 -1.35 -20.52 13.89
N GLY A 46 -0.65 -19.52 13.34
CA GLY A 46 -1.23 -18.24 12.93
C GLY A 46 -2.09 -18.30 11.66
N ALA A 47 -2.00 -19.36 10.85
CA ALA A 47 -2.83 -19.55 9.65
C ALA A 47 -4.24 -20.09 9.99
N ASP A 48 -4.89 -19.46 10.97
CA ASP A 48 -6.21 -19.79 11.52
C ASP A 48 -7.38 -19.05 10.84
N GLY A 49 -7.07 -18.10 9.95
CA GLY A 49 -8.03 -17.22 9.29
C GLY A 49 -8.39 -15.95 10.07
N THR A 50 -7.68 -15.64 11.15
CA THR A 50 -7.76 -14.34 11.84
C THR A 50 -6.86 -13.32 11.15
N GLU A 51 -7.27 -12.05 11.08
CA GLU A 51 -6.42 -10.97 10.58
C GLU A 51 -5.17 -10.81 11.46
N ARG A 52 -4.00 -10.78 10.80
CA ARG A 52 -2.68 -10.48 11.35
C ARG A 52 -2.10 -9.32 10.56
N THR A 53 -1.43 -8.40 11.24
CA THR A 53 -0.88 -7.18 10.63
C THR A 53 0.61 -7.07 10.90
N VAL A 54 1.37 -6.69 9.89
CA VAL A 54 2.73 -6.17 10.05
C VAL A 54 2.73 -4.69 9.66
N MET A 55 3.37 -3.85 10.48
CA MET A 55 3.46 -2.41 10.24
C MET A 55 4.81 -2.08 9.61
N CYS A 56 4.81 -1.09 8.71
CA CYS A 56 6.05 -0.39 8.36
C CYS A 56 6.56 0.39 9.59
N PRO A 57 7.87 0.69 9.65
CA PRO A 57 8.42 1.68 10.56
C PRO A 57 7.70 3.04 10.48
N PRO A 58 7.83 3.88 11.53
CA PRO A 58 7.23 5.22 11.53
C PRO A 58 7.65 6.04 10.31
N GLU A 59 6.75 6.92 9.86
CA GLU A 59 6.95 7.85 8.73
C GLU A 59 7.07 7.16 7.35
N GLU A 60 6.78 5.86 7.26
CA GLU A 60 6.83 5.08 6.01
C GLU A 60 5.46 4.56 5.59
N SER A 61 5.31 4.38 4.27
CA SER A 61 4.11 3.83 3.64
C SER A 61 4.37 2.44 3.06
N VAL A 62 3.32 1.61 3.08
CA VAL A 62 3.32 0.28 2.46
C VAL A 62 3.10 0.41 0.95
N LEU A 63 3.98 -0.24 0.18
CA LEU A 63 3.90 -0.35 -1.28
C LEU A 63 3.28 -1.68 -1.72
N GLY A 64 3.32 -2.68 -0.85
CA GLY A 64 2.74 -4.00 -1.04
C GLY A 64 3.00 -4.91 0.15
N GLY A 65 2.61 -6.17 0.06
CA GLY A 65 2.88 -7.15 1.10
C GLY A 65 2.34 -8.52 0.74
N GLY A 66 2.52 -9.46 1.67
CA GLY A 66 2.24 -10.87 1.45
C GLY A 66 2.34 -11.66 2.74
N PHE A 67 2.53 -12.97 2.60
CA PHE A 67 2.70 -13.87 3.73
C PHE A 67 3.44 -15.14 3.31
N THR A 68 4.04 -15.80 4.30
CA THR A 68 4.56 -17.16 4.19
C THR A 68 3.84 -18.04 5.19
N VAL A 69 3.33 -19.19 4.74
CA VAL A 69 2.86 -20.26 5.62
C VAL A 69 3.93 -21.33 5.73
N SER A 70 4.17 -21.84 6.93
CA SER A 70 5.15 -22.89 7.19
C SER A 70 4.64 -23.96 8.15
N ALA A 71 5.27 -25.14 8.11
CA ALA A 71 5.02 -26.21 9.09
C ALA A 71 6.15 -26.24 10.13
N PRO A 72 5.84 -26.46 11.43
CA PRO A 72 6.84 -26.75 12.44
C PRO A 72 7.72 -27.95 12.05
N ALA A 73 8.94 -28.01 12.60
CA ALA A 73 9.87 -29.11 12.36
C ALA A 73 9.22 -30.48 12.64
N GLY A 74 9.36 -31.42 11.71
CA GLY A 74 8.73 -32.75 11.79
C GLY A 74 7.24 -32.79 11.44
N ARG A 75 6.66 -31.70 10.93
CA ARG A 75 5.30 -31.64 10.39
C ARG A 75 5.31 -31.21 8.92
N THR A 76 4.24 -31.58 8.23
CA THR A 76 3.95 -31.24 6.83
C THR A 76 2.74 -30.32 6.76
N LEU A 77 2.67 -29.49 5.72
CA LEU A 77 1.45 -28.76 5.38
C LEU A 77 0.44 -29.70 4.74
N SER A 78 -0.86 -29.46 4.99
CA SER A 78 -1.94 -30.18 4.31
C SER A 78 -1.87 -29.96 2.79
N HIS A 79 -2.23 -31.00 2.03
CA HIS A 79 -2.38 -30.93 0.57
C HIS A 79 -3.58 -30.06 0.12
N ALA A 80 -4.50 -29.72 1.03
CA ALA A 80 -5.56 -28.75 0.73
C ALA A 80 -4.94 -27.38 0.41
N PRO A 81 -5.38 -26.67 -0.65
CA PRO A 81 -4.93 -25.30 -0.93
C PRO A 81 -5.16 -24.34 0.22
N ASP A 82 -4.39 -23.26 0.24
CA ASP A 82 -4.50 -22.17 1.21
C ASP A 82 -5.74 -21.31 0.90
N ASP A 83 -6.57 -21.05 1.91
CA ASP A 83 -7.78 -20.22 1.80
C ASP A 83 -7.45 -18.79 2.27
N VAL A 84 -7.22 -17.88 1.30
CA VAL A 84 -6.82 -16.49 1.55
C VAL A 84 -8.07 -15.62 1.68
N ILE A 85 -8.37 -15.22 2.92
CA ILE A 85 -9.57 -14.46 3.28
C ILE A 85 -9.32 -12.96 3.09
N THR A 86 -8.12 -12.47 3.42
CA THR A 86 -7.70 -11.10 3.12
C THR A 86 -6.19 -11.01 2.91
N SER A 87 -5.76 -10.10 2.05
CA SER A 87 -4.37 -9.66 1.87
C SER A 87 -4.41 -8.26 1.26
N ARG A 88 -4.23 -7.23 2.10
CA ARG A 88 -4.50 -5.82 1.75
C ARG A 88 -3.69 -4.86 2.63
N PRO A 89 -3.47 -3.60 2.21
CA PRO A 89 -2.92 -2.59 3.10
C PRO A 89 -3.89 -2.24 4.23
N THR A 90 -3.38 -1.63 5.30
CA THR A 90 -4.16 -0.88 6.28
C THR A 90 -4.82 0.34 5.61
N SER A 91 -5.87 0.91 6.23
CA SER A 91 -6.65 2.02 5.65
C SER A 91 -5.86 3.33 5.50
N ASP A 92 -4.79 3.48 6.26
CA ASP A 92 -3.82 4.57 6.28
C ASP A 92 -2.54 4.25 5.49
N ALA A 93 -2.46 3.08 4.85
CA ALA A 93 -1.30 2.59 4.12
C ALA A 93 0.02 2.54 4.91
N THR A 94 -0.03 2.30 6.23
CA THR A 94 1.16 2.15 7.09
C THR A 94 1.52 0.69 7.40
N GLY A 95 0.73 -0.29 6.96
CA GLY A 95 1.01 -1.72 7.16
C GLY A 95 0.24 -2.65 6.23
N TRP A 96 0.48 -3.95 6.36
CA TRP A 96 -0.17 -5.00 5.56
C TRP A 96 -0.94 -5.98 6.46
N ILE A 97 -2.19 -6.25 6.09
CA ILE A 97 -3.13 -7.13 6.80
C ILE A 97 -3.33 -8.40 5.98
N VAL A 98 -3.15 -9.56 6.61
CA VAL A 98 -3.41 -10.89 6.03
C VAL A 98 -4.28 -11.71 6.96
N ALA A 99 -5.23 -12.44 6.39
CA ALA A 99 -5.87 -13.59 7.03
C ALA A 99 -5.88 -14.74 6.02
N VAL A 100 -5.24 -15.86 6.39
CA VAL A 100 -5.18 -17.08 5.60
C VAL A 100 -5.49 -18.27 6.49
N ARG A 101 -6.23 -19.25 5.94
CA ARG A 101 -6.44 -20.56 6.55
C ARG A 101 -5.58 -21.59 5.84
N LYS A 102 -4.68 -22.20 6.60
CA LYS A 102 -3.92 -23.37 6.15
C LYS A 102 -3.65 -24.26 7.35
N THR A 103 -3.76 -25.56 7.15
CA THR A 103 -3.59 -26.57 8.19
C THR A 103 -2.34 -27.40 7.96
N LEU A 104 -1.82 -27.96 9.04
CA LEU A 104 -0.87 -29.07 8.99
C LEU A 104 -1.59 -30.34 8.54
N GLU A 105 -0.84 -31.27 7.97
CA GLU A 105 -1.32 -32.62 7.73
C GLU A 105 -1.72 -33.29 9.06
N SER A 106 -2.89 -33.91 9.08
CA SER A 106 -3.42 -34.68 10.19
C SER A 106 -4.08 -35.97 9.66
N GLY A 107 -4.05 -37.04 10.46
CA GLY A 107 -4.78 -38.27 10.11
C GLY A 107 -6.29 -38.03 10.11
N ALA A 108 -7.05 -38.86 9.37
CA ALA A 108 -8.47 -38.64 9.04
C ALA A 108 -9.47 -38.43 10.21
N HIS A 109 -9.04 -38.60 11.46
CA HIS A 109 -9.85 -38.42 12.68
C HIS A 109 -9.23 -37.41 13.68
N ALA A 110 -8.12 -36.77 13.31
CA ALA A 110 -7.43 -35.80 14.15
C ALA A 110 -7.88 -34.37 13.82
N ALA A 111 -8.09 -33.56 14.86
CA ALA A 111 -8.48 -32.15 14.71
C ALA A 111 -7.51 -31.40 13.79
N ALA A 112 -8.05 -30.50 12.97
CA ALA A 112 -7.27 -29.63 12.12
C ALA A 112 -6.40 -28.69 12.98
N ILE A 113 -5.08 -28.72 12.77
CA ILE A 113 -4.13 -27.84 13.44
C ILE A 113 -3.71 -26.77 12.43
N PRO A 114 -3.93 -25.47 12.70
CA PRO A 114 -3.45 -24.40 11.82
C PRO A 114 -1.93 -24.44 11.66
N ALA A 115 -1.45 -24.05 10.49
CA ALA A 115 -0.03 -23.89 10.18
C ALA A 115 0.52 -22.57 10.74
N ASP A 116 1.84 -22.44 10.76
CA ASP A 116 2.52 -21.23 11.22
C ASP A 116 2.50 -20.15 10.13
N LEU A 117 2.37 -18.88 10.52
CA LEU A 117 2.18 -17.74 9.60
C LEU A 117 3.15 -16.61 9.90
N SER A 118 3.90 -16.18 8.88
CA SER A 118 4.62 -14.89 8.87
C SER A 118 3.95 -13.96 7.87
N VAL A 119 3.70 -12.71 8.25
CA VAL A 119 3.18 -11.64 7.36
C VAL A 119 4.34 -10.72 6.98
N GLU A 120 4.37 -10.26 5.74
CA GLU A 120 5.40 -9.32 5.24
C GLU A 120 4.76 -8.09 4.60
N ALA A 121 5.44 -6.95 4.73
CA ALA A 121 5.12 -5.70 4.06
C ALA A 121 6.37 -5.19 3.33
N VAL A 122 6.20 -4.62 2.14
CA VAL A 122 7.23 -3.87 1.44
C VAL A 122 6.97 -2.39 1.69
N CYS A 123 7.92 -1.71 2.32
CA CYS A 123 7.77 -0.34 2.78
C CYS A 123 8.67 0.60 1.97
N THR A 124 8.22 1.86 1.82
CA THR A 124 9.11 2.97 1.42
C THR A 124 10.26 3.08 2.39
N GLU A 125 11.45 3.49 1.93
CA GLU A 125 12.47 4.03 2.81
C GLU A 125 12.08 5.47 3.15
N GLY A 126 11.94 5.80 4.44
CA GLY A 126 11.54 7.13 4.88
C GLY A 126 12.51 8.20 4.38
N GLU A 127 11.98 9.35 3.92
CA GLU A 127 12.83 10.51 3.64
C GLU A 127 13.52 10.95 4.92
N THR A 128 14.79 10.58 5.08
CA THR A 128 15.69 11.23 6.04
C THR A 128 15.94 12.64 5.54
N SER A 129 15.00 13.54 5.83
CA SER A 129 15.03 14.95 5.42
C SER A 129 16.39 15.56 5.80
N PRO A 130 17.22 15.98 4.83
CA PRO A 130 18.55 16.49 5.13
C PRO A 130 18.49 17.93 5.68
N GLY A 131 18.14 18.07 6.95
CA GLY A 131 18.20 19.35 7.67
C GLY A 131 17.03 19.60 8.61
N ALA A 132 17.31 19.43 9.91
CA ALA A 132 16.67 20.16 11.01
C ALA A 132 17.76 20.98 11.72
#